data_AF-A0A916FZV0-F1
#
_entry.id   AF-A0A916FZV0-F1
#
_cell.length_a   1.000
_cell.length_b   1.000
_cell.length_c   1.000
_cell.angle_alpha   90.00
_cell.angle_beta   90.00
_cell.angle_gamma   90.00
#
_symmetry.space_group_name_H-M   'P 1'
#
loop_
_entity.id
_entity.type
_entity.pdbx_description
1 polymer ?
#
loop_
_entity_poly.entity_id
_entity_poly.type
_entity_poly.pdbx_seq_one_letter_code
_entity_poly.pdbx_strand_id
1 'polypeptide(L)'
;MGVRFVVDENIGRKLVDALRLIDYANIEHITETFKLGTSDEQVLEYVGKNGFVLISKDDWIRRHPNERALLLKYKIVAIFLGGKSMSMRETHKQIVNAWDNMEAKAEHRLKQGVAGAFKVNQKGSKIEEIPLNC
;
A
#
# COMPACT_ATOMS: atom_id res chain seq x y z
N MET A 1 -6.68 -11.56 -13.66
CA MET A 1 -5.36 -11.10 -13.18
C MET A 1 -5.58 -10.54 -11.79
N GLY A 2 -4.82 -11.01 -10.79
CA GLY A 2 -4.99 -10.58 -9.40
C GLY A 2 -4.57 -9.13 -9.17
N VAL A 3 -4.89 -8.59 -7.99
CA VAL A 3 -4.48 -7.24 -7.61
C VAL A 3 -2.96 -7.22 -7.44
N ARG A 4 -2.31 -6.19 -7.99
CA ARG A 4 -0.86 -6.00 -7.86
C ARG A 4 -0.55 -4.94 -6.82
N PHE A 5 0.32 -5.27 -5.88
CA PHE A 5 0.70 -4.42 -4.76
C PHE A 5 2.13 -3.93 -4.91
N VAL A 6 2.37 -2.67 -4.52
CA VAL A 6 3.70 -2.11 -4.36
C VAL A 6 3.88 -1.64 -2.93
N VAL A 7 5.00 -2.02 -2.34
CA VAL A 7 5.36 -1.72 -0.95
C VAL A 7 6.33 -0.56 -0.92
N ASP A 8 6.00 0.43 -0.11
CA ASP A 8 6.77 1.65 0.10
C ASP A 8 8.12 1.38 0.80
N GLU A 9 9.07 2.31 0.69
CA GLU A 9 10.44 2.15 1.18
C GLU A 9 10.52 2.00 2.71
N ASN A 10 9.49 2.47 3.43
CA ASN A 10 9.40 2.36 4.88
C ASN A 10 9.11 0.93 5.39
N ILE A 11 8.84 -0.02 4.49
CA ILE A 11 8.66 -1.44 4.81
C ILE A 11 9.79 -2.22 4.13
N GLY A 12 10.74 -2.71 4.91
CA GLY A 12 11.97 -3.30 4.34
C GLY A 12 11.74 -4.44 3.35
N ARG A 13 12.49 -4.42 2.23
CA ARG A 13 12.47 -5.40 1.13
C ARG A 13 12.45 -6.87 1.54
N LYS A 14 13.17 -7.25 2.60
CA LYS A 14 13.18 -8.63 3.12
C LYS A 14 11.79 -9.15 3.48
N LEU A 15 10.88 -8.26 3.88
CA LEU A 15 9.49 -8.61 4.16
C LEU A 15 8.75 -8.98 2.87
N VAL A 16 8.96 -8.22 1.79
CA VAL A 16 8.36 -8.49 0.46
C VAL A 16 8.87 -9.81 -0.09
N ASP A 17 10.19 -10.06 0.03
CA ASP A 17 10.78 -11.33 -0.37
C ASP A 17 10.16 -12.51 0.41
N ALA A 18 9.95 -12.34 1.72
CA ALA A 18 9.30 -13.37 2.55
C ALA A 18 7.84 -13.62 2.14
N LEU A 19 7.06 -12.58 1.81
CA LEU A 19 5.69 -12.72 1.34
C LEU A 19 5.60 -13.48 0.01
N ARG A 20 6.53 -13.21 -0.92
CA ARG A 20 6.60 -13.92 -2.21
C ARG A 20 6.89 -15.42 -2.03
N LEU A 21 7.67 -15.80 -1.02
CA LEU A 21 7.98 -17.20 -0.72
C LEU A 21 6.77 -17.98 -0.17
N ILE A 22 5.73 -17.29 0.29
CA ILE A 22 4.49 -17.90 0.83
C ILE A 22 3.28 -17.63 -0.09
N ASP A 23 3.53 -17.65 -1.40
CA ASP A 23 2.55 -17.55 -2.50
C ASP A 23 1.90 -16.17 -2.73
N TYR A 24 2.32 -15.11 -2.05
CA TYR A 24 1.90 -13.74 -2.38
C TYR A 24 2.78 -13.17 -3.51
N ALA A 25 2.64 -13.70 -4.72
CA ALA A 25 3.50 -13.35 -5.87
C ALA A 25 3.23 -11.95 -6.46
N ASN A 26 2.03 -11.40 -6.29
CA ASN A 26 1.62 -10.12 -6.90
C ASN A 26 2.02 -8.90 -6.05
N ILE A 27 3.21 -8.93 -5.47
CA ILE A 27 3.74 -7.84 -4.64
C ILE A 27 5.16 -7.49 -5.07
N GLU A 28 5.46 -6.20 -5.12
CA GLU A 28 6.79 -5.67 -5.39
C GLU A 28 7.21 -4.63 -4.35
N HIS A 29 8.52 -4.51 -4.13
CA HIS A 29 9.07 -3.45 -3.30
C HIS A 29 9.46 -2.28 -4.20
N ILE A 30 9.18 -1.05 -3.78
CA ILE A 30 9.40 0.14 -4.61
C ILE A 30 10.86 0.29 -5.08
N THR A 31 11.80 -0.20 -4.27
CA THR A 31 13.25 -0.14 -4.61
C THR A 31 13.69 -1.16 -5.66
N GLU A 32 12.80 -2.00 -6.17
CA GLU A 32 13.08 -2.82 -7.35
C GLU A 32 13.01 -1.98 -8.63
N THR A 33 12.25 -0.88 -8.60
CA THR A 33 12.09 0.06 -9.71
C THR A 33 12.87 1.35 -9.48
N PHE A 34 12.93 1.82 -8.24
CA PHE A 34 13.47 3.13 -7.89
C PHE A 34 14.70 3.06 -6.97
N LYS A 35 15.51 4.12 -6.99
CA LYS A 35 16.58 4.30 -5.99
C LYS A 35 15.97 4.86 -4.70
N LEU A 36 16.61 4.56 -3.56
CA LEU A 36 16.24 5.15 -2.27
C LEU A 36 16.25 6.69 -2.37
N GLY A 37 15.25 7.33 -1.75
CA GLY A 37 15.09 8.79 -1.80
C GLY A 37 14.50 9.34 -3.11
N THR A 38 13.92 8.48 -3.96
CA THR A 38 13.04 8.92 -5.06
C THR A 38 11.83 9.64 -4.45
N SER A 39 11.36 10.72 -5.06
CA SER A 39 10.28 11.53 -4.46
C SER A 39 8.94 10.78 -4.46
N ASP A 40 8.11 11.07 -3.46
CA ASP A 40 6.77 10.49 -3.34
C ASP A 40 5.91 10.76 -4.58
N GLU A 41 6.08 11.91 -5.25
CA GLU A 41 5.35 12.22 -6.47
C GLU A 41 5.67 11.24 -7.60
N GLN A 42 6.95 10.90 -7.77
CA GLN A 42 7.39 9.97 -8.81
C GLN A 42 6.90 8.55 -8.50
N VAL A 43 6.95 8.15 -7.23
CA VAL A 43 6.44 6.86 -6.76
C VAL A 43 4.92 6.77 -7.01
N LEU A 44 4.15 7.76 -6.59
CA LEU A 44 2.70 7.80 -6.76
C LEU A 44 2.31 7.79 -8.25
N GLU A 45 3.01 8.54 -9.09
CA GLU A 45 2.77 8.50 -10.54
C GLU A 45 3.00 7.11 -11.14
N TYR A 46 4.06 6.41 -10.73
CA TYR A 46 4.32 5.04 -11.15
C TYR A 46 3.25 4.07 -10.66
N VAL A 47 2.88 4.13 -9.37
CA VAL A 47 1.81 3.30 -8.79
C VAL A 47 0.53 3.46 -9.60
N GLY A 48 0.15 4.71 -9.83
CA GLY A 48 -1.04 5.09 -10.56
C GLY A 48 -1.08 4.62 -12.01
N LYS A 49 -0.03 4.90 -12.78
CA LYS A 49 0.03 4.53 -14.20
C LYS A 49 0.04 3.02 -14.44
N ASN A 50 0.53 2.25 -13.48
CA ASN A 50 0.58 0.80 -13.57
C ASN A 50 -0.62 0.10 -12.90
N GLY A 51 -1.54 0.87 -12.29
CA GLY A 51 -2.69 0.30 -11.59
C GLY A 51 -2.29 -0.55 -10.38
N PHE A 52 -1.20 -0.18 -9.70
CA PHE A 52 -0.78 -0.82 -8.46
C PHE A 52 -1.56 -0.29 -7.27
N VAL A 53 -1.60 -1.09 -6.21
CA VAL A 53 -2.08 -0.72 -4.88
C VAL A 53 -0.87 -0.42 -4.01
N LEU A 54 -0.82 0.77 -3.43
CA LEU A 54 0.27 1.17 -2.53
C LEU A 54 0.04 0.57 -1.14
N ILE A 55 1.07 -0.06 -0.57
CA ILE A 55 1.14 -0.45 0.84
C ILE A 55 2.21 0.40 1.51
N SER A 56 1.85 1.18 2.54
CA SER A 56 2.78 2.05 3.26
C SER A 56 2.49 2.07 4.76
N LYS A 57 3.49 2.37 5.59
CA LYS A 57 3.27 2.74 7.01
C LYS A 57 3.01 4.23 7.19
N ASP A 58 3.26 5.04 6.17
CA ASP A 58 3.08 6.48 6.25
C ASP A 58 1.72 6.90 5.72
N ASP A 59 0.78 7.10 6.64
CA ASP A 59 -0.55 7.60 6.32
C ASP A 59 -0.61 9.12 6.15
N TRP A 60 0.52 9.82 6.33
CA TRP A 60 0.63 11.26 6.14
C TRP A 60 0.59 11.67 4.66
N ILE A 61 0.89 10.74 3.73
CA ILE A 61 0.86 10.97 2.28
C ILE A 61 -0.49 11.54 1.80
N ARG A 62 -1.58 11.23 2.51
CA ARG A 62 -2.93 11.74 2.19
C ARG A 62 -3.16 13.19 2.61
N ARG A 63 -2.33 13.72 3.50
CA ARG A 63 -2.50 15.06 4.10
C ARG A 63 -1.72 16.12 3.35
N HIS A 64 -0.64 15.77 2.65
CA HIS A 64 0.04 16.74 1.80
C HIS A 64 -0.81 17.04 0.56
N PRO A 65 -1.06 18.32 0.24
CA PRO A 65 -1.92 18.69 -0.89
C PRO A 65 -1.45 18.13 -2.24
N ASN A 66 -0.14 18.08 -2.47
CA ASN A 66 0.45 17.60 -3.72
C ASN A 66 0.27 16.09 -3.88
N GLU A 67 0.71 15.31 -2.89
CA GLU A 67 0.55 13.86 -2.87
C GLU A 67 -0.93 13.45 -2.93
N ARG A 68 -1.81 14.15 -2.19
CA ARG A 68 -3.25 13.94 -2.25
C ARG A 68 -3.81 14.18 -3.65
N ALA A 69 -3.39 15.27 -4.31
CA ALA A 69 -3.82 15.54 -5.68
C ALA A 69 -3.38 14.41 -6.63
N LEU A 70 -2.20 13.82 -6.42
CA LEU A 70 -1.72 12.68 -7.21
C LEU A 70 -2.50 11.39 -6.91
N LEU A 71 -2.79 11.10 -5.64
CA LEU A 71 -3.64 9.97 -5.25
C LEU A 71 -5.00 10.03 -5.96
N LEU A 72 -5.63 11.21 -5.98
CA LEU A 72 -6.92 11.44 -6.65
C LEU A 72 -6.80 11.38 -8.17
N LYS A 73 -5.82 12.10 -8.74
CA LYS A 73 -5.58 12.19 -10.19
C LYS A 73 -5.35 10.81 -10.80
N TYR A 74 -4.52 10.00 -10.16
CA TYR A 74 -4.18 8.66 -10.64
C TYR A 74 -5.06 7.55 -10.05
N LYS A 75 -6.10 7.91 -9.29
CA LYS A 75 -7.08 6.95 -8.71
C LYS A 75 -6.42 5.84 -7.89
N ILE A 76 -5.37 6.20 -7.16
CA ILE A 76 -4.55 5.25 -6.41
C ILE A 76 -5.37 4.69 -5.25
N VAL A 77 -5.26 3.39 -5.07
CA VAL A 77 -5.70 2.71 -3.85
C VAL A 77 -4.50 2.55 -2.94
N ALA A 78 -4.58 3.11 -1.73
CA ALA A 78 -3.53 3.05 -0.72
C ALA A 78 -4.00 2.29 0.52
N ILE A 79 -3.15 1.43 1.04
CA ILE A 79 -3.37 0.65 2.25
C ILE A 79 -2.28 1.01 3.26
N PHE A 80 -2.70 1.56 4.39
CA PHE A 80 -1.83 2.00 5.45
C PHE A 80 -1.78 0.99 6.58
N LEU A 81 -0.58 0.51 6.89
CA LEU A 81 -0.34 -0.40 8.00
C LEU A 81 -0.28 0.39 9.32
N GLY A 82 -1.10 -0.02 10.29
CA GLY A 82 -1.03 0.52 11.64
C GLY A 82 0.21 0.05 12.41
N GLY A 83 0.60 0.79 13.44
CA GLY A 83 1.70 0.43 14.34
C GLY A 83 3.09 0.79 13.82
N LYS A 84 3.43 2.08 13.91
CA LYS A 84 4.73 2.62 13.45
C LYS A 84 5.94 1.91 14.08
N SER A 85 5.82 1.47 15.34
CA SER A 85 6.90 0.81 16.09
C SER A 85 6.87 -0.73 16.03
N MET A 86 6.03 -1.32 15.18
CA MET A 86 5.97 -2.79 15.06
C MET A 86 7.24 -3.33 14.40
N SER A 87 7.74 -4.44 14.94
CA SER A 87 8.84 -5.20 14.36
C SER A 87 8.48 -5.73 12.96
N MET A 88 9.51 -6.13 12.20
CA MET A 88 9.33 -6.76 10.89
C MET A 88 8.44 -8.02 10.97
N ARG A 89 8.61 -8.84 12.02
CA ARG A 89 7.79 -10.06 12.22
C ARG A 89 6.32 -9.72 12.48
N GLU A 90 6.06 -8.69 13.27
CA GLU A 90 4.70 -8.23 13.55
C GLU A 90 4.05 -7.61 12.32
N THR A 91 4.80 -6.81 11.56
CA THR A 91 4.36 -6.23 10.27
C THR A 91 4.03 -7.33 9.27
N HIS A 92 4.88 -8.36 9.17
CA HIS A 92 4.62 -9.53 8.33
C HIS A 92 3.31 -10.24 8.73
N LYS A 93 3.13 -10.53 10.03
CA LYS A 93 1.88 -11.13 10.55
C LYS A 93 0.66 -10.26 10.25
N GLN A 94 0.77 -8.95 10.40
CA GLN A 94 -0.31 -8.01 10.11
C GLN A 94 -0.74 -8.09 8.64
N ILE A 95 0.23 -8.10 7.71
CA ILE A 95 -0.02 -8.21 6.28
C ILE A 95 -0.68 -9.55 5.94
N VAL A 96 -0.10 -10.66 6.42
CA VAL A 96 -0.65 -12.01 6.16
C VAL A 96 -2.07 -12.14 6.69
N ASN A 97 -2.34 -11.71 7.92
CA ASN A 97 -3.68 -11.76 8.52
C ASN A 97 -4.70 -10.91 7.77
N ALA A 98 -4.26 -9.80 7.17
CA ALA A 98 -5.12 -8.86 6.47
C ALA A 98 -5.25 -9.15 4.97
N TRP A 99 -4.46 -10.08 4.41
CA TRP A 99 -4.21 -10.19 2.98
C TRP A 99 -5.49 -10.29 2.14
N ASP A 100 -6.32 -11.29 2.42
CA ASP A 100 -7.55 -11.53 1.65
C ASP A 100 -8.52 -10.34 1.72
N ASN A 101 -8.58 -9.69 2.88
CA ASN A 101 -9.41 -8.51 3.06
C ASN A 101 -8.83 -7.27 2.33
N MET A 102 -7.51 -7.13 2.29
CA MET A 102 -6.82 -6.07 1.54
C MET A 102 -7.07 -6.24 0.04
N GLU A 103 -6.90 -7.46 -0.47
CA GLU A 103 -7.14 -7.79 -1.87
C GLU A 103 -8.59 -7.55 -2.26
N ALA A 104 -9.56 -8.07 -1.49
CA ALA A 104 -10.97 -7.87 -1.78
C ALA A 104 -11.38 -6.39 -1.79
N LYS A 105 -10.90 -5.60 -0.82
CA LYS A 105 -11.19 -4.15 -0.76
C LYS A 105 -10.52 -3.39 -1.90
N ALA A 106 -9.27 -3.72 -2.20
CA ALA A 106 -8.54 -3.08 -3.27
C ALA A 106 -9.15 -3.41 -4.64
N GLU A 107 -9.49 -4.67 -4.90
CA GLU A 107 -10.13 -5.10 -6.14
C GLU A 107 -11.47 -4.40 -6.33
N HIS A 108 -12.31 -4.36 -5.29
CA HIS A 108 -13.58 -3.64 -5.32
C HIS A 108 -13.39 -2.16 -5.66
N ARG A 109 -12.41 -1.50 -5.03
CA ARG A 109 -12.14 -0.08 -5.26
C ARG A 109 -11.57 0.20 -6.65
N LEU A 110 -10.66 -0.64 -7.13
CA LEU A 110 -10.12 -0.56 -8.49
C LEU A 110 -11.23 -0.72 -9.53
N LYS A 111 -12.17 -1.66 -9.33
CA LYS A 111 -13.36 -1.84 -10.20
C LYS A 111 -14.25 -0.60 -10.26
N GLN A 112 -14.34 0.16 -9.17
CA GLN A 112 -15.08 1.43 -9.13
C GLN A 112 -14.34 2.56 -9.89
N GLY A 113 -13.05 2.42 -10.17
CA GLY A 113 -12.27 3.41 -10.90
C GLY A 113 -12.12 4.73 -10.13
N VAL A 114 -12.05 4.67 -8.80
CA VAL A 114 -11.88 5.82 -7.91
C VAL A 114 -10.76 5.55 -6.90
N ALA A 115 -10.10 6.62 -6.44
CA ALA A 115 -9.10 6.52 -5.39
C ALA A 115 -9.67 5.95 -4.08
N GLY A 116 -8.83 5.35 -3.26
CA GLY A 116 -9.24 4.83 -1.95
C GLY A 116 -8.08 4.80 -0.97
N ALA A 117 -8.42 4.93 0.31
CA ALA A 117 -7.46 4.79 1.39
C ALA A 117 -8.04 3.88 2.47
N PHE A 118 -7.25 2.90 2.88
CA PHE A 118 -7.63 1.94 3.90
C PHE A 118 -6.58 1.90 5.00
N LYS A 119 -7.00 1.70 6.25
CA LYS A 119 -6.11 1.50 7.39
C LYS A 119 -6.29 0.10 7.96
N VAL A 120 -5.18 -0.62 8.07
CA VAL A 120 -5.12 -1.94 8.70
C VAL A 120 -4.74 -1.74 10.16
N ASN A 121 -5.53 -2.29 11.09
CA ASN A 121 -5.17 -2.27 12.51
C ASN A 121 -3.89 -3.10 12.78
N GLN A 122 -3.26 -2.94 13.95
CA GLN A 122 -2.00 -3.64 14.27
C GLN A 122 -2.10 -5.17 14.23
N LYS A 123 -3.30 -5.74 14.43
CA LYS A 123 -3.53 -7.18 14.42
C LYS A 123 -3.75 -7.77 13.01
N GLY A 124 -3.96 -6.91 12.00
CA GLY A 124 -4.39 -7.34 10.67
C GLY A 124 -5.85 -7.81 10.61
N SER A 125 -6.61 -7.66 11.69
CA SER A 125 -7.97 -8.24 11.83
C SER A 125 -9.09 -7.29 11.38
N LYS A 126 -8.78 -6.01 11.20
CA LYS A 126 -9.76 -4.99 10.80
C LYS A 126 -9.12 -4.04 9.79
N ILE A 127 -9.89 -3.75 8.73
CA ILE A 127 -9.53 -2.76 7.71
C ILE A 127 -10.65 -1.74 7.62
N GLU A 128 -10.30 -0.48 7.88
CA GLU A 128 -11.23 0.65 7.85
C GLU A 128 -10.92 1.53 6.64
N GLU A 129 -11.95 2.01 5.96
CA GLU A 129 -11.77 3.08 4.98
C GLU A 129 -11.52 4.40 5.71
N ILE A 130 -10.55 5.16 5.25
CA ILE A 130 -10.20 6.46 5.81
C ILE A 130 -10.33 7.54 4.73
N PRO A 131 -10.75 8.76 5.09
CA PRO A 131 -10.91 9.82 4.11
C PRO A 131 -9.57 10.23 3.48
N LEU A 132 -9.63 10.56 2.19
CA LEU A 132 -8.57 11.26 1.47
C LEU A 132 -8.63 12.78 1.70
N ASN A 133 -9.77 13.32 2.13
CA ASN A 133 -10.04 14.77 2.20
C ASN A 133 -9.72 15.42 3.56
N CYS A 134 -8.84 14.82 4.37
CA CYS A 134 -8.43 15.40 5.65
C CYS A 134 -7.58 16.66 5.48
#